data_AF-A2EE79-F1
#
_entry.id   AF-A2EE79-F1
#
_cell.length_a   1.000
_cell.length_b   1.000
_cell.length_c   1.000
_cell.angle_alpha   90.00
_cell.angle_beta   90.00
_cell.angle_gamma   90.00
#
_symmetry.space_group_name_H-M   'P 1'
#
loop_
_entity.id
_entity.type
_entity.pdbx_description
1 polymer ?
#
loop_
_entity_poly.entity_id
_entity_poly.type
_entity_poly.pdbx_seq_one_letter_code
_entity_poly.pdbx_strand_id
1 'polypeptide(L)'
;MLTVKWGIDHGSTLAIIAPYLLEEFIDERQYTLARAAERVFDVREGTDAEKAKTFIAKLREWTVKIGQFTKVADQEGAVLAPGDVDVVTDMVMKSEGKPFGYHDSITREHVHHILEGAFNQQ
;
A
#
# COMPACT_ATOMS: atom_id res chain seq x y z
N MET A 1 7.29 -9.63 -2.32
CA MET A 1 7.48 -9.95 -3.76
C MET A 1 8.29 -8.91 -4.51
N LEU A 2 8.09 -7.61 -4.27
CA LEU A 2 8.92 -6.55 -4.89
C LEU A 2 10.43 -6.72 -4.63
N THR A 3 10.82 -7.10 -3.40
CA THR A 3 12.21 -7.46 -3.07
C THR A 3 12.74 -8.61 -3.92
N VAL A 4 11.93 -9.65 -4.14
CA VAL A 4 12.34 -10.83 -4.91
C VAL A 4 12.55 -10.49 -6.39
N LYS A 5 11.67 -9.64 -6.96
CA LYS A 5 11.69 -9.33 -8.40
C LYS A 5 12.67 -8.21 -8.77
N TRP A 6 12.77 -7.17 -7.94
CA TRP A 6 13.55 -5.95 -8.26
C TRP A 6 14.62 -5.60 -7.23
N GLY A 7 14.82 -6.41 -6.18
CA GLY A 7 15.84 -6.14 -5.16
C GLY A 7 15.52 -4.98 -4.21
N ILE A 8 14.27 -4.48 -4.22
CA ILE A 8 13.82 -3.38 -3.35
C ILE A 8 13.89 -3.82 -1.89
N ASP A 9 14.48 -3.00 -1.03
CA ASP A 9 14.58 -3.30 0.40
C ASP A 9 13.19 -3.41 1.06
N HIS A 10 13.10 -4.17 2.15
CA HIS A 10 11.82 -4.48 2.76
C HIS A 10 11.04 -3.22 3.20
N GLY A 11 11.71 -2.22 3.76
CA GLY A 11 11.07 -0.97 4.20
C GLY A 11 10.46 -0.21 3.03
N SER A 12 11.21 -0.08 1.94
CA SER A 12 10.72 0.53 0.70
C SER A 12 9.54 -0.23 0.09
N THR A 13 9.53 -1.57 0.14
CA THR A 13 8.35 -2.31 -0.34
C THR A 13 7.09 -2.00 0.47
N LEU A 14 7.21 -1.83 1.79
CA LEU A 14 6.08 -1.47 2.64
C LEU A 14 5.63 -0.02 2.37
N ALA A 15 6.58 0.89 2.19
CA ALA A 15 6.31 2.29 1.86
C ALA A 15 5.53 2.45 0.55
N ILE A 16 5.87 1.66 -0.48
CA ILE A 16 5.18 1.64 -1.77
C ILE A 16 3.75 1.09 -1.63
N ILE A 17 3.56 -0.01 -0.89
CA ILE A 17 2.29 -0.75 -0.89
C ILE A 17 1.29 -0.26 0.16
N ALA A 18 1.76 0.16 1.35
CA ALA A 18 0.88 0.44 2.49
C ALA A 18 -0.21 1.48 2.20
N PRO A 19 0.04 2.61 1.50
CA PRO A 19 -1.02 3.57 1.22
C PRO A 19 -2.17 2.98 0.40
N TYR A 20 -1.86 2.17 -0.61
CA TYR A 20 -2.87 1.54 -1.48
C TYR A 20 -3.64 0.44 -0.75
N LEU A 21 -2.96 -0.33 0.11
CA LEU A 21 -3.64 -1.29 0.97
C LEU A 21 -4.65 -0.60 1.90
N LEU A 22 -4.28 0.56 2.48
CA LEU A 22 -5.17 1.32 3.34
C LEU A 22 -6.33 1.96 2.57
N GLU A 23 -6.11 2.35 1.31
CA GLU A 23 -7.15 2.85 0.40
C GLU A 23 -8.14 1.75 0.03
N GLU A 24 -7.67 0.55 -0.33
CA GLU A 24 -8.52 -0.60 -0.68
C GLU A 24 -9.49 -0.96 0.45
N PHE A 25 -9.02 -0.93 1.70
CA PHE A 25 -9.82 -1.29 2.88
C PHE A 25 -10.30 -0.07 3.68
N ILE A 26 -10.34 1.12 3.07
CA ILE A 26 -10.63 2.35 3.82
C ILE A 26 -12.01 2.29 4.47
N ASP A 27 -13.02 1.79 3.75
CA ASP A 27 -14.42 1.76 4.21
C ASP A 27 -14.62 0.84 5.41
N GLU A 28 -13.90 -0.28 5.45
CA GLU A 28 -13.93 -1.22 6.57
C GLU A 28 -13.15 -0.71 7.79
N ARG A 29 -12.21 0.21 7.57
CA ARG A 29 -11.22 0.65 8.57
C ARG A 29 -11.34 2.13 8.95
N GLN A 30 -12.36 2.85 8.47
CA GLN A 30 -12.51 4.30 8.64
C GLN A 30 -12.35 4.73 10.10
N TYR A 31 -13.03 4.04 11.02
CA TYR A 31 -12.97 4.34 12.45
C TYR A 31 -11.52 4.28 12.98
N THR A 32 -10.82 3.18 12.72
CA THR A 32 -9.45 2.97 13.20
C THR A 32 -8.47 3.96 12.55
N LEU A 33 -8.61 4.21 11.25
CA LEU A 33 -7.76 5.16 10.52
C LEU A 33 -8.00 6.60 10.97
N ALA A 34 -9.24 6.98 11.25
CA ALA A 34 -9.56 8.29 11.82
C ALA A 34 -8.92 8.47 13.20
N ARG A 35 -8.98 7.43 14.05
CA ARG A 35 -8.30 7.45 15.36
C ARG A 35 -6.79 7.51 15.24
N ALA A 36 -6.20 6.92 14.20
CA ALA A 36 -4.78 7.04 13.90
C ALA A 36 -4.43 8.46 13.42
N ALA A 37 -5.27 9.08 12.58
CA ALA A 37 -5.14 10.48 12.17
C ALA A 37 -5.06 11.43 13.37
N GLU A 38 -5.98 11.26 14.32
CA GLU A 38 -6.04 12.05 15.56
C GLU A 38 -4.78 11.87 16.41
N ARG A 39 -4.32 10.64 16.61
CA ARG A 39 -3.24 10.35 17.58
C ARG A 39 -1.84 10.54 17.01
N VAL A 40 -1.64 10.25 15.73
CA VAL A 40 -0.32 10.26 15.10
C VAL A 40 -0.02 11.63 14.48
N PHE A 41 -1.05 12.29 13.94
CA PHE A 41 -0.89 13.53 13.17
C PHE A 41 -1.74 14.70 13.68
N ASP A 42 -2.39 14.55 14.83
CA ASP A 42 -3.24 15.57 15.46
C ASP A 42 -4.40 16.09 14.58
N VAL A 43 -4.94 15.24 13.70
CA VAL A 43 -6.07 15.59 12.82
C VAL A 43 -7.39 15.38 13.58
N ARG A 44 -7.92 16.45 14.17
CA ARG A 44 -9.12 16.38 15.06
C ARG A 44 -10.44 16.74 14.39
N GLU A 45 -10.39 17.55 13.34
CA GLU A 45 -11.57 18.05 12.64
C GLU A 45 -12.00 17.09 11.52
N GLY A 46 -13.29 17.15 11.17
CA GLY A 46 -13.90 16.35 10.10
C GLY A 46 -14.51 15.02 10.55
N THR A 47 -15.21 14.39 9.61
CA THR A 47 -15.79 13.05 9.74
C THR A 47 -14.72 11.97 9.81
N ASP A 48 -15.06 10.76 10.26
CA ASP A 48 -14.11 9.64 10.26
C ASP A 48 -13.61 9.29 8.85
N ALA A 49 -14.46 9.41 7.84
CA ALA A 49 -14.06 9.22 6.44
C ALA A 49 -13.01 10.26 5.98
N GLU A 50 -13.21 11.54 6.30
CA GLU A 50 -12.26 12.61 5.97
C GLU A 50 -10.93 12.45 6.72
N LYS A 51 -10.99 12.10 8.01
CA LYS A 51 -9.81 11.84 8.83
C LYS A 51 -9.03 10.61 8.35
N ALA A 52 -9.71 9.53 7.97
CA ALA A 52 -9.08 8.34 7.40
C ALA A 52 -8.30 8.66 6.11
N LYS A 53 -8.91 9.43 5.18
CA LYS A 53 -8.23 9.90 3.96
C LYS A 53 -7.03 10.78 4.30
N THR A 54 -7.18 11.68 5.28
CA THR A 54 -6.09 12.55 5.73
C THR A 54 -4.93 11.75 6.33
N PHE A 55 -5.21 10.69 7.08
CA PHE A 55 -4.18 9.81 7.62
C PHE A 55 -3.32 9.19 6.51
N ILE A 56 -3.96 8.64 5.47
CA ILE A 56 -3.27 8.03 4.34
C ILE A 56 -2.43 9.06 3.58
N ALA A 57 -2.98 10.26 3.34
CA ALA A 57 -2.25 11.35 2.70
C ALA A 57 -0.99 11.75 3.50
N LYS A 58 -1.13 11.93 4.83
CA LYS A 58 0.01 12.25 5.71
C LYS A 58 1.02 11.12 5.81
N LEU A 59 0.59 9.87 5.71
CA LEU A 59 1.49 8.73 5.62
C LEU A 59 2.35 8.81 4.34
N ARG A 60 1.74 9.12 3.19
CA ARG A 60 2.47 9.33 1.92
C ARG A 60 3.47 10.49 2.04
N GLU A 61 3.06 11.63 2.59
CA GLU A 61 3.94 12.78 2.84
C GLU A 61 5.12 12.42 3.75
N TRP A 62 4.85 11.67 4.83
CA TRP A 62 5.87 11.24 5.77
C TRP A 62 6.87 10.27 5.13
N THR A 63 6.40 9.31 4.33
CA THR A 63 7.24 8.39 3.56
C THR A 63 8.25 9.13 2.69
N VAL A 64 7.81 10.15 1.95
CA VAL A 64 8.70 11.01 1.16
C VAL A 64 9.69 11.76 2.05
N LYS A 65 9.22 12.32 3.17
CA LYS A 65 10.05 13.10 4.10
C LYS A 65 11.20 12.29 4.70
N ILE A 66 11.01 11.00 4.95
CA ILE A 66 12.05 10.12 5.49
C ILE A 66 12.94 9.48 4.40
N GLY A 67 12.75 9.85 3.13
CA GLY A 67 13.56 9.39 2.01
C GLY A 67 13.29 7.95 1.56
N GLN A 68 12.10 7.42 1.86
CA GLN A 68 11.71 6.08 1.42
C GLN A 68 11.13 6.13 0.00
N PHE A 69 11.23 5.01 -0.72
CA PHE A 69 10.67 4.89 -2.06
C PHE A 69 9.15 4.93 -2.01
N THR A 70 8.59 5.57 -3.03
CA THR A 70 7.13 5.65 -3.24
C THR A 70 6.70 4.93 -4.50
N LYS A 71 7.66 4.62 -5.40
CA LYS A 71 7.45 3.91 -6.65
C LYS A 71 8.48 2.79 -6.81
N VAL A 72 8.12 1.75 -7.57
CA VAL A 72 9.06 0.68 -7.96
C VAL A 72 10.25 1.27 -8.73
N ALA A 73 10.02 2.27 -9.58
CA ALA A 73 11.04 2.93 -10.39
C ALA A 73 12.07 3.76 -9.58
N ASP A 74 11.82 4.01 -8.29
CA ASP A 74 12.78 4.70 -7.43
C ASP A 74 14.01 3.82 -7.13
N GLN A 75 13.87 2.50 -7.26
CA GLN A 75 14.97 1.54 -7.15
C GLN A 75 15.81 1.53 -8.44
N GLU A 76 17.12 1.71 -8.28
CA GLU A 76 18.05 1.66 -9.42
C GLU A 76 17.97 0.30 -10.13
N GLY A 77 17.77 0.36 -11.45
CA GLY A 77 17.64 -0.81 -12.32
C GLY A 77 16.26 -1.49 -12.31
N ALA A 78 15.32 -1.02 -11.49
CA ALA A 78 13.95 -1.53 -11.51
C ALA A 78 13.17 -0.95 -12.70
N VAL A 79 12.71 -1.83 -13.59
CA VAL A 79 11.86 -1.47 -14.72
C VAL A 79 10.56 -2.28 -14.63
N LEU A 80 9.43 -1.59 -14.67
CA LEU A 80 8.11 -2.19 -14.79
C LEU A 80 7.85 -2.57 -16.25
N ALA A 81 7.44 -3.81 -16.47
CA ALA A 81 7.01 -4.33 -17.76
C ALA A 81 5.48 -4.53 -17.78
N PRO A 82 4.85 -4.48 -18.97
CA PRO A 82 3.47 -4.91 -19.12
C PRO A 82 3.25 -6.32 -18.57
N GLY A 83 2.21 -6.50 -17.74
CA GLY A 83 1.89 -7.78 -17.08
C GLY A 83 2.61 -8.01 -15.74
N ASP A 84 3.48 -7.11 -15.28
CA ASP A 84 4.14 -7.28 -13.99
C ASP A 84 3.16 -7.25 -12.81
N VAL A 85 2.01 -6.59 -12.93
CA VAL A 85 0.93 -6.63 -11.93
C VAL A 85 0.44 -8.07 -11.74
N ASP A 86 0.11 -8.77 -12.83
CA ASP A 86 -0.32 -10.18 -12.79
C ASP A 86 0.76 -11.10 -12.23
N VAL A 87 2.00 -10.95 -12.73
CA VAL A 87 3.13 -11.77 -12.27
C VAL A 87 3.34 -11.63 -10.77
N VAL A 88 3.34 -10.40 -10.26
CA VAL A 88 3.54 -10.15 -8.82
C VAL A 88 2.33 -10.60 -8.01
N THR A 89 1.11 -10.44 -8.54
CA THR A 89 -0.12 -10.97 -7.92
C THR A 89 -0.02 -12.47 -7.72
N ASP A 90 0.31 -13.23 -8.77
CA ASP A 90 0.41 -14.68 -8.70
C ASP A 90 1.55 -15.14 -7.79
N MET A 91 2.66 -14.39 -7.74
CA MET A 91 3.73 -14.64 -6.76
C MET A 91 3.23 -14.50 -5.32
N VAL A 92 2.48 -13.43 -5.01
CA VAL A 92 1.89 -13.23 -3.67
C VAL A 92 0.94 -14.37 -3.33
N MET A 93 0.00 -14.68 -4.21
CA MET A 93 -0.99 -15.74 -3.95
C MET A 93 -0.36 -17.12 -3.81
N LYS A 94 0.71 -17.41 -4.56
CA LYS A 94 1.45 -18.67 -4.42
C LYS A 94 2.19 -18.77 -3.08
N SER A 95 2.64 -17.64 -2.53
CA SER A 95 3.37 -17.58 -1.26
C SER A 95 2.45 -17.67 -0.05
N GLU A 96 1.38 -16.88 -0.04
CA GLU A 96 0.46 -16.81 1.10
C GLU A 96 -0.58 -17.95 1.09
N GLY A 97 -0.95 -18.46 -0.08
CA GLY A 97 -1.97 -19.49 -0.23
C GLY A 97 -3.39 -18.91 -0.35
N LYS A 98 -4.34 -19.43 0.44
CA LYS A 98 -5.76 -18.99 0.50
C LYS A 98 -5.88 -17.47 0.76
N PRO A 99 -7.08 -16.85 0.65
CA PRO A 99 -7.26 -15.49 1.11
C PRO A 99 -6.64 -15.29 2.50
N PHE A 100 -6.03 -14.12 2.70
CA PHE A 100 -5.17 -13.86 3.86
C PHE A 100 -5.49 -12.49 4.49
N GLY A 101 -4.68 -12.07 5.45
CA GLY A 101 -4.93 -10.83 6.19
C GLY A 101 -5.97 -11.01 7.30
N TYR A 102 -6.55 -9.91 7.77
CA TYR A 102 -7.49 -9.97 8.88
C TYR A 102 -8.77 -10.70 8.47
N HIS A 103 -9.06 -11.84 9.11
CA HIS A 103 -10.20 -12.70 8.79
C HIS A 103 -10.27 -13.10 7.31
N ASP A 104 -9.12 -13.38 6.68
CA ASP A 104 -9.04 -13.84 5.28
C ASP A 104 -9.66 -12.86 4.27
N SER A 105 -9.66 -11.56 4.59
CA SER A 105 -10.26 -10.49 3.78
C SER A 105 -9.51 -10.17 2.48
N ILE A 106 -8.22 -10.46 2.39
CA ILE A 106 -7.39 -10.14 1.22
C ILE A 106 -7.46 -11.30 0.23
N THR A 107 -8.11 -11.07 -0.92
CA THR A 107 -8.24 -12.03 -2.02
C THR A 107 -7.24 -11.70 -3.14
N ARG A 108 -7.19 -12.55 -4.17
CA ARG A 108 -6.38 -12.29 -5.37
C ARG A 108 -6.76 -10.97 -6.03
N GLU A 109 -8.05 -10.66 -6.08
CA GLU A 109 -8.60 -9.45 -6.68
C GLU A 109 -8.12 -8.20 -5.91
N HIS A 110 -8.19 -8.22 -4.58
CA HIS A 110 -7.64 -7.13 -3.75
C HIS A 110 -6.14 -6.94 -3.99
N VAL A 111 -5.36 -8.04 -4.03
CA VAL A 111 -3.92 -7.96 -4.33
C VAL A 111 -3.65 -7.31 -5.69
N HIS A 112 -4.41 -7.71 -6.71
CA HIS A 112 -4.27 -7.17 -8.06
C HIS A 112 -4.58 -5.67 -8.10
N HIS A 113 -5.70 -5.21 -7.54
CA HIS A 113 -6.06 -3.78 -7.52
C HIS A 113 -5.04 -2.93 -6.76
N ILE A 114 -4.56 -3.41 -5.61
CA ILE A 114 -3.53 -2.73 -4.82
C ILE A 114 -2.25 -2.57 -5.64
N LEU A 115 -1.80 -3.64 -6.32
CA LEU A 115 -0.59 -3.60 -7.15
C LEU A 115 -0.76 -2.71 -8.38
N GLU A 116 -1.94 -2.72 -9.01
CA GLU A 116 -2.25 -1.86 -10.14
C GLU A 116 -2.16 -0.38 -9.73
N GLY A 117 -2.77 0.00 -8.61
CA GLY A 117 -2.65 1.35 -8.05
C GLY A 117 -1.21 1.73 -7.73
N ALA A 118 -0.46 0.80 -7.14
CA ALA A 118 0.95 1.04 -6.80
C ALA A 118 1.87 1.20 -8.02
N PHE A 119 1.60 0.48 -9.12
CA PHE A 119 2.47 0.44 -10.30
C PHE A 119 2.12 1.52 -11.33
N ASN A 120 0.89 2.03 -11.34
CA ASN A 120 0.43 3.07 -12.28
C ASN A 120 0.75 4.51 -11.85
N GLN A 121 1.59 4.69 -10.83
CA GLN A 121 2.02 6.03 -10.40
C GLN A 121 2.89 6.69 -11.47
N GLN A 122 2.38 7.78 -12.08
CA GLN A 122 3.17 8.68 -12.94
C GLN A 122 4.20 9.44 -12.13
#